data_AF-A0A960R419-F1
#
_entry.id   AF-A0A960R419-F1
#
_cell.length_a   1.000
_cell.length_b   1.000
_cell.length_c   1.000
_cell.angle_alpha   90.00
_cell.angle_beta   90.00
_cell.angle_gamma   90.00
#
_symmetry.space_group_name_H-M   'P 1'
#
loop_
_entity.id
_entity.type
_entity.pdbx_description
1 polymer ?
#
loop_
_entity_poly.entity_id
_entity_poly.type
_entity_poly.pdbx_seq_one_letter_code
_entity_poly.pdbx_strand_id
1 'polypeptide(L)'
;MSDRDPSSLRSARWFAPDDQRSFGHRSRLKQMGFGTEDFKAKPVIGILNTWSDLNNCHTHFRDRAQEVKRGVWQAGGFPLEIPIMTLSESFMKPTSMYYRNLVALEVEETMRCYPLDGVVLMGGCDKTVPSLIMGAISANLPSIFLPAGPMLKGCWRGEFLGSGTDMWKYWAERQAGNLCGEAWNELEDGIARSPGTCMTMGTASTMSAVAEALGLCLPGSSSIPAVHSTHARMATAIGRRIVDLAWDRVNIRDLVTEDSFHNAVVTHMALGGSTNAIVHLIAMAGRAGVKLTLDRFDEISQQVPVIANLRPCGDYLMEDFYDAGGLLALLNRIPVHLRLDAATVSGKTLGENIDGAEVFNEEVIRPPDRSVSKAGGTFVLRGNLAPNGAVI
;
A
#
# COMPACT_ATOMS: atom_id res chain seq x y z
N MET A 1 -17.36 -11.81 22.91
CA MET A 1 -16.18 -10.92 23.05
C MET A 1 -15.11 -11.75 23.71
N SER A 2 -13.96 -11.92 23.05
CA SER A 2 -12.78 -12.51 23.70
C SER A 2 -12.50 -11.72 24.98
N ASP A 3 -12.13 -12.43 26.04
CA ASP A 3 -11.71 -11.78 27.27
C ASP A 3 -10.38 -11.06 26.98
N ARG A 4 -10.44 -9.74 26.83
CA ARG A 4 -9.29 -8.89 26.43
C ARG A 4 -8.32 -8.81 27.61
N ASP A 5 -7.49 -9.83 27.78
CA ASP A 5 -6.47 -9.89 28.83
C ASP A 5 -5.21 -9.10 28.42
N PRO A 6 -4.88 -7.97 29.09
CA PRO A 6 -3.70 -7.18 28.77
C PRO A 6 -2.38 -7.90 29.07
N SER A 7 -2.37 -8.91 29.95
CA SER A 7 -1.17 -9.71 30.24
C SER A 7 -0.72 -10.53 29.03
N SER A 8 -1.65 -10.74 28.11
CA SER A 8 -1.46 -11.47 26.86
C SER A 8 -0.72 -10.62 25.81
N LEU A 9 -0.71 -9.30 25.92
CA LEU A 9 -0.07 -8.41 24.96
C LEU A 9 1.46 -8.51 25.04
N ARG A 10 2.17 -8.33 23.92
CA ARG A 10 3.65 -8.42 23.93
C ARG A 10 4.26 -7.28 24.75
N SER A 11 3.64 -6.11 24.72
CA SER A 11 4.05 -4.92 25.48
C SER A 11 4.02 -5.16 26.99
N ALA A 12 3.23 -6.13 27.46
CA ALA A 12 3.22 -6.54 28.87
C ALA A 12 4.62 -6.96 29.34
N ARG A 13 5.46 -7.55 28.48
CA ARG A 13 6.85 -7.89 28.81
C ARG A 13 7.72 -6.70 29.21
N TRP A 14 7.37 -5.49 28.76
CA TRP A 14 8.08 -4.25 29.11
C TRP A 14 7.44 -3.54 30.30
N PHE A 15 6.11 -3.61 30.44
CA PHE A 15 5.38 -2.73 31.35
C PHE A 15 4.73 -3.43 32.54
N ALA A 16 4.42 -4.73 32.45
CA ALA A 16 3.66 -5.45 33.47
C ALA A 16 4.50 -5.95 34.66
N PRO A 17 5.72 -6.52 34.48
CA PRO A 17 6.50 -7.01 35.62
C PRO A 17 6.78 -5.92 36.66
N ASP A 18 6.81 -6.32 37.92
CA ASP A 18 7.26 -5.47 39.01
C ASP A 18 8.76 -5.69 39.27
N ASP A 19 9.57 -5.21 38.33
CA ASP A 19 11.02 -5.29 38.41
C ASP A 19 11.69 -3.97 38.03
N GLN A 20 13.01 -3.89 38.27
CA GLN A 20 13.82 -2.70 37.98
C GLN A 20 13.76 -2.29 36.50
N ARG A 21 13.66 -3.26 35.57
CA ARG A 21 13.65 -2.98 34.12
C ARG A 21 12.33 -2.35 33.70
N SER A 22 11.23 -2.94 34.11
CA SER A 22 9.88 -2.47 33.81
C SER A 22 9.59 -1.15 34.52
N PHE A 23 10.11 -0.94 35.74
CA PHE A 23 10.15 0.38 36.37
C PHE A 23 10.85 1.41 35.47
N GLY A 24 12.02 1.06 34.93
CA GLY A 24 12.76 1.88 33.97
C GLY A 24 11.92 2.22 32.74
N HIS A 25 11.31 1.23 32.09
CA HIS A 25 10.47 1.45 30.90
C HIS A 25 9.27 2.36 31.20
N ARG A 26 8.54 2.11 32.29
CA ARG A 26 7.39 2.95 32.70
C ARG A 26 7.81 4.37 33.06
N SER A 27 8.93 4.56 33.77
CA SER A 27 9.41 5.90 34.14
C SER A 27 9.84 6.73 32.93
N ARG A 28 10.47 6.11 31.92
CA ARG A 28 10.81 6.78 30.66
C ARG A 28 9.58 7.14 29.84
N LEU A 29 8.54 6.32 29.86
CA LEU A 29 7.27 6.67 29.21
C LEU A 29 6.59 7.85 29.91
N LYS A 30 6.62 7.89 31.24
CA LYS A 30 6.14 9.05 32.02
C LYS A 30 6.97 10.31 31.79
N GLN A 31 8.28 10.18 31.56
CA GLN A 31 9.15 11.30 31.18
C GLN A 31 8.71 11.95 29.86
N MET A 32 8.03 11.20 28.96
CA MET A 32 7.48 11.73 27.71
C MET A 32 6.15 12.50 27.90
N GLY A 33 5.64 12.59 29.14
CA GLY A 33 4.40 13.32 29.46
C GLY A 33 3.14 12.46 29.55
N PHE A 34 3.25 11.12 29.50
CA PHE A 34 2.10 10.21 29.61
C PHE A 34 1.80 9.79 31.06
N GLY A 35 0.52 9.77 31.41
CA GLY A 35 0.00 9.20 32.64
C GLY A 35 0.02 7.66 32.62
N THR A 36 -0.24 7.03 33.76
CA THR A 36 -0.27 5.55 33.82
C THR A 36 -1.48 5.00 33.06
N GLU A 37 -2.61 5.70 33.16
CA GLU A 37 -3.88 5.50 32.48
C GLU A 37 -3.79 5.57 30.96
N ASP A 38 -2.76 6.24 30.41
CA ASP A 38 -2.60 6.39 28.96
C ASP A 38 -2.14 5.11 28.28
N PHE A 39 -1.35 4.28 28.97
CA PHE A 39 -0.71 3.09 28.38
C PHE A 39 -0.96 1.78 29.14
N LYS A 40 -1.28 1.85 30.44
CA LYS A 40 -1.49 0.62 31.24
C LYS A 40 -2.70 -0.15 30.70
N ALA A 41 -2.52 -1.45 30.52
CA ALA A 41 -3.56 -2.37 30.08
C ALA A 41 -4.16 -2.06 28.70
N LYS A 42 -3.42 -1.37 27.83
CA LYS A 42 -3.83 -1.00 26.46
C LYS A 42 -2.84 -1.56 25.43
N PRO A 43 -3.30 -1.95 24.22
CA PRO A 43 -2.39 -2.29 23.13
C PRO A 43 -1.56 -1.07 22.75
N VAL A 44 -0.24 -1.27 22.69
CA VAL A 44 0.69 -0.25 22.22
C VAL A 44 0.78 -0.34 20.71
N ILE A 45 0.33 0.70 20.00
CA ILE A 45 0.27 0.71 18.54
C ILE A 45 1.41 1.55 17.98
N GLY A 46 2.29 0.91 17.20
CA GLY A 46 3.32 1.60 16.44
C GLY A 46 2.75 2.16 15.14
N ILE A 47 3.03 3.42 14.84
CA ILE A 47 2.67 4.07 13.57
C ILE A 47 3.97 4.32 12.82
N LEU A 48 4.32 3.42 11.91
CA LEU A 48 5.54 3.51 11.12
C LEU A 48 5.35 4.51 9.98
N ASN A 49 5.95 5.68 10.14
CA ASN A 49 5.74 6.82 9.26
C ASN A 49 6.94 7.05 8.34
N THR A 50 6.74 6.93 7.03
CA THR A 50 7.77 7.17 6.01
C THR A 50 7.75 8.60 5.46
N TRP A 51 7.16 9.54 6.22
CA TRP A 51 7.20 10.98 5.94
C TRP A 51 8.63 11.51 5.88
N SER A 52 8.87 12.46 4.97
CA SER A 52 10.07 13.28 4.91
C SER A 52 9.78 14.50 4.04
N ASP A 53 10.39 15.64 4.35
CA ASP A 53 10.37 16.81 3.45
C ASP A 53 11.01 16.51 2.07
N LEU A 54 11.83 15.46 1.96
CA LEU A 54 12.40 15.00 0.68
C LEU A 54 11.52 13.98 -0.05
N ASN A 55 10.36 13.61 0.51
CA ASN A 55 9.44 12.69 -0.14
C ASN A 55 8.11 13.39 -0.45
N ASN A 56 8.03 13.94 -1.66
CA ASN A 56 6.87 14.63 -2.20
C ASN A 56 5.59 13.78 -2.15
N CYS A 57 5.72 12.45 -2.25
CA CYS A 57 4.57 11.54 -2.24
C CYS A 57 3.91 11.41 -0.85
N HIS A 58 4.65 11.71 0.22
CA HIS A 58 4.23 11.46 1.60
C HIS A 58 4.09 12.76 2.41
N THR A 59 4.07 13.93 1.77
CA THR A 59 4.07 15.24 2.45
C THR A 59 2.95 15.40 3.48
N HIS A 60 1.79 14.80 3.24
CA HIS A 60 0.61 14.80 4.10
C HIS A 60 0.65 13.80 5.26
N PHE A 61 1.65 12.94 5.35
CA PHE A 61 1.67 11.84 6.33
C PHE A 61 1.75 12.30 7.78
N ARG A 62 2.32 13.47 8.08
CA ARG A 62 2.28 14.04 9.44
C ARG A 62 0.83 14.20 9.93
N ASP A 63 -0.05 14.69 9.07
CA ASP A 63 -1.47 14.88 9.40
C ASP A 63 -2.20 13.53 9.49
N ARG A 64 -1.93 12.62 8.53
CA ARG A 64 -2.49 11.26 8.54
C ARG A 64 -2.09 10.50 9.81
N ALA A 65 -0.86 10.66 10.30
CA ALA A 65 -0.41 10.03 11.54
C ALA A 65 -1.22 10.53 12.75
N GLN A 66 -1.61 11.81 12.81
CA GLN A 66 -2.50 12.32 13.86
C GLN A 66 -3.91 11.72 13.77
N GLU A 67 -4.41 11.50 12.57
CA GLU A 67 -5.72 10.89 12.35
C GLU A 67 -5.73 9.39 12.69
N VAL A 68 -4.62 8.69 12.43
CA VAL A 68 -4.40 7.32 12.93
C VAL A 68 -4.37 7.33 14.46
N LYS A 69 -3.57 8.21 15.09
CA LYS A 69 -3.53 8.39 16.55
C LYS A 69 -4.92 8.60 17.13
N ARG A 70 -5.73 9.47 16.51
CA ARG A 70 -7.15 9.69 16.89
C ARG A 70 -7.95 8.39 16.89
N GLY A 71 -7.79 7.55 15.87
CA GLY A 71 -8.46 6.25 15.80
C GLY A 71 -8.01 5.29 16.90
N VAL A 72 -6.70 5.21 17.14
CA VAL A 72 -6.13 4.34 18.19
C VAL A 72 -6.65 4.75 19.57
N TRP A 73 -6.63 6.05 19.88
CA TRP A 73 -7.17 6.55 21.15
C TRP A 73 -8.65 6.22 21.32
N GLN A 74 -9.46 6.41 20.28
CA GLN A 74 -10.90 6.11 20.30
C GLN A 74 -11.19 4.63 20.56
N ALA A 75 -10.32 3.72 20.11
CA ALA A 75 -10.46 2.28 20.35
C ALA A 75 -9.82 1.80 21.66
N GLY A 76 -9.24 2.72 22.46
CA GLY A 76 -8.61 2.37 23.74
C GLY A 76 -7.20 1.82 23.62
N GLY A 77 -6.50 2.06 22.51
CA GLY A 77 -5.07 1.77 22.36
C GLY A 77 -4.18 2.94 22.80
N PHE A 78 -2.87 2.71 22.75
CA PHE A 78 -1.82 3.70 23.04
C PHE A 78 -0.92 3.90 21.81
N PRO A 79 -1.09 4.98 21.03
CA PRO A 79 -0.36 5.17 19.78
C PRO A 79 1.01 5.84 19.97
N LEU A 80 2.03 5.29 19.33
CA LEU A 80 3.37 5.85 19.23
C LEU A 80 3.79 5.96 17.77
N GLU A 81 4.14 7.16 17.33
CA GLU A 81 4.66 7.37 15.98
C GLU A 81 6.16 7.13 15.94
N ILE A 82 6.60 6.38 14.94
CA ILE A 82 8.00 5.99 14.76
C ILE A 82 8.39 6.31 13.32
N PRO A 83 9.30 7.27 13.10
CA PRO A 83 9.83 7.55 11.77
C PRO A 83 10.60 6.33 11.24
N ILE A 84 10.38 6.02 9.96
CA ILE A 84 11.14 5.02 9.21
C ILE A 84 11.80 5.72 8.02
N MET A 85 12.97 5.25 7.59
CA MET A 85 13.65 5.80 6.42
C MET A 85 12.69 5.89 5.22
N THR A 86 12.62 7.08 4.66
CA THR A 86 11.82 7.36 3.47
C THR A 86 12.52 6.83 2.21
N LEU A 87 11.76 6.52 1.15
CA LEU A 87 12.30 6.11 -0.15
C LEU A 87 11.66 6.94 -1.27
N SER A 88 12.12 8.18 -1.41
CA SER A 88 11.66 9.06 -2.48
C SER A 88 12.26 8.65 -3.83
N GLU A 89 11.45 8.06 -4.71
CA GLU A 89 11.87 7.58 -6.03
C GLU A 89 12.52 8.69 -6.87
N SER A 90 11.97 9.91 -6.79
CA SER A 90 12.41 11.05 -7.59
C SER A 90 13.81 11.55 -7.22
N PHE A 91 14.18 11.50 -5.94
CA PHE A 91 15.40 12.13 -5.44
C PHE A 91 16.52 11.13 -5.09
N MET A 92 16.20 9.89 -4.72
CA MET A 92 17.20 8.94 -4.22
C MET A 92 18.07 8.36 -5.35
N LYS A 93 19.40 8.36 -5.16
CA LYS A 93 20.41 7.85 -6.10
C LYS A 93 21.21 6.68 -5.49
N PRO A 94 21.70 5.71 -6.28
CA PRO A 94 21.53 5.59 -7.74
C PRO A 94 20.10 5.21 -8.13
N THR A 95 19.38 4.50 -7.26
CA THR A 95 17.94 4.23 -7.34
C THR A 95 17.43 3.82 -5.96
N SER A 96 16.19 4.17 -5.63
CA SER A 96 15.51 3.75 -4.39
C SER A 96 15.46 2.22 -4.21
N MET A 97 15.51 1.45 -5.30
CA MET A 97 15.41 -0.02 -5.27
C MET A 97 16.51 -0.65 -4.41
N TYR A 98 17.71 -0.09 -4.43
CA TYR A 98 18.85 -0.59 -3.63
C TYR A 98 18.59 -0.47 -2.11
N TYR A 99 17.76 0.50 -1.71
CA TYR A 99 17.45 0.80 -0.33
C TYR A 99 16.14 0.15 0.16
N ARG A 100 15.34 -0.45 -0.74
CA ARG A 100 14.12 -1.22 -0.36
C ARG A 100 14.41 -2.26 0.72
N ASN A 101 15.49 -3.03 0.54
CA ASN A 101 15.86 -4.09 1.48
C ASN A 101 16.39 -3.53 2.81
N LEU A 102 17.06 -2.38 2.78
CA LEU A 102 17.52 -1.69 3.98
C LEU A 102 16.33 -1.24 4.83
N VAL A 103 15.31 -0.62 4.21
CA VAL A 103 14.09 -0.22 4.92
C VAL A 103 13.31 -1.43 5.41
N ALA A 104 13.27 -2.53 4.66
CA ALA A 104 12.64 -3.76 5.14
C ALA A 104 13.33 -4.32 6.41
N LEU A 105 14.65 -4.20 6.51
CA LEU A 105 15.41 -4.57 7.71
C LEU A 105 15.11 -3.62 8.87
N GLU A 106 15.11 -2.30 8.62
CA GLU A 106 14.76 -1.29 9.63
C GLU A 106 13.37 -1.54 10.22
N VAL A 107 12.38 -1.79 9.37
CA VAL A 107 10.99 -2.08 9.78
C VAL A 107 10.93 -3.36 10.61
N GLU A 108 11.57 -4.42 10.15
CA GLU A 108 11.62 -5.69 10.88
C GLU A 108 12.18 -5.50 12.30
N GLU A 109 13.35 -4.86 12.42
CA GLU A 109 14.02 -4.68 13.70
C GLU A 109 13.27 -3.70 14.60
N THR A 110 12.70 -2.63 14.05
CA THR A 110 11.85 -1.68 14.80
C THR A 110 10.66 -2.41 15.42
N MET A 111 9.96 -3.24 14.64
CA MET A 111 8.82 -4.01 15.14
C MET A 111 9.21 -5.04 16.19
N ARG A 112 10.37 -5.69 16.04
CA ARG A 112 10.86 -6.69 17.00
C ARG A 112 11.33 -6.07 18.31
N CYS A 113 12.06 -4.96 18.28
CA CYS A 113 12.80 -4.45 19.44
C CYS A 113 11.99 -3.52 20.36
N TYR A 114 10.92 -2.89 19.87
CA TYR A 114 10.04 -2.02 20.66
C TYR A 114 8.78 -2.74 21.17
N PRO A 115 8.14 -2.29 22.26
CA PRO A 115 6.97 -2.94 22.87
C PRO A 115 5.67 -2.70 22.08
N LEU A 116 5.60 -3.09 20.79
CA LEU A 116 4.46 -2.81 19.91
C LEU A 116 3.50 -4.01 19.77
N ASP A 117 2.25 -3.89 20.16
CA ASP A 117 1.26 -4.97 20.03
C ASP A 117 0.57 -5.02 18.67
N GLY A 118 0.58 -3.90 17.94
CA GLY A 118 0.09 -3.80 16.57
C GLY A 118 0.75 -2.63 15.85
N VAL A 119 0.77 -2.67 14.52
CA VAL A 119 1.52 -1.72 13.71
C VAL A 119 0.73 -1.21 12.52
N VAL A 120 0.70 0.11 12.35
CA VAL A 120 0.22 0.77 11.13
C VAL A 120 1.42 1.08 10.25
N LEU A 121 1.39 0.57 9.02
CA LEU A 121 2.42 0.76 8.01
C LEU A 121 2.01 1.87 7.05
N MET A 122 2.58 3.08 7.19
CA MET A 122 2.25 4.21 6.32
C MET A 122 3.23 4.29 5.16
N GLY A 123 2.76 4.02 3.94
CA GLY A 123 3.59 4.05 2.73
C GLY A 123 2.78 4.31 1.46
N GLY A 124 3.48 4.49 0.34
CA GLY A 124 2.85 4.72 -0.96
C GLY A 124 3.87 4.90 -2.08
N CYS A 125 4.87 5.78 -1.91
CA CYS A 125 5.93 5.97 -2.89
C CYS A 125 6.59 4.62 -3.22
N ASP A 126 6.72 4.31 -4.50
CA ASP A 126 7.14 3.03 -5.09
C ASP A 126 7.66 1.95 -4.13
N LYS A 127 8.85 2.15 -3.56
CA LYS A 127 9.55 1.11 -2.78
C LYS A 127 9.14 1.03 -1.31
N THR A 128 8.43 2.04 -0.79
CA THR A 128 7.98 2.06 0.61
C THR A 128 6.90 1.01 0.88
N VAL A 129 5.99 0.76 -0.07
CA VAL A 129 4.95 -0.27 0.07
C VAL A 129 5.56 -1.66 0.29
N PRO A 130 6.41 -2.18 -0.63
CA PRO A 130 7.00 -3.50 -0.43
C PRO A 130 7.99 -3.53 0.74
N SER A 131 8.76 -2.47 1.02
CA SER A 131 9.72 -2.51 2.13
C SER A 131 9.03 -2.65 3.49
N LEU A 132 7.97 -1.86 3.73
CA LEU A 132 7.17 -1.93 4.94
C LEU A 132 6.52 -3.31 5.11
N ILE A 133 5.88 -3.82 4.06
CA ILE A 133 5.22 -5.14 4.10
C ILE A 133 6.25 -6.26 4.30
N MET A 134 7.39 -6.24 3.60
CA MET A 134 8.47 -7.23 3.76
C MET A 134 8.99 -7.29 5.21
N GLY A 135 9.23 -6.12 5.83
CA GLY A 135 9.69 -6.05 7.22
C GLY A 135 8.63 -6.54 8.21
N ALA A 136 7.38 -6.15 8.00
CA ALA A 136 6.25 -6.58 8.82
C ALA A 136 6.02 -8.10 8.75
N ILE A 137 6.08 -8.69 7.55
CA ILE A 137 5.99 -10.15 7.37
C ILE A 137 7.08 -10.88 8.13
N SER A 138 8.31 -10.37 8.14
CA SER A 138 9.39 -10.98 8.92
C SER A 138 9.13 -10.88 10.43
N ALA A 139 8.73 -9.71 10.93
CA ALA A 139 8.48 -9.48 12.35
C ALA A 139 7.24 -10.22 12.87
N ASN A 140 6.26 -10.45 11.99
CA ASN A 140 5.01 -11.16 12.20
C ASN A 140 4.20 -10.66 13.42
N LEU A 141 3.89 -9.37 13.44
CA LEU A 141 2.96 -8.76 14.39
C LEU A 141 1.66 -8.38 13.69
N PRO A 142 0.56 -8.12 14.44
CA PRO A 142 -0.65 -7.54 13.88
C PRO A 142 -0.31 -6.25 13.14
N SER A 143 -0.64 -6.21 11.85
CA SER A 143 -0.21 -5.12 10.96
C SER A 143 -1.33 -4.74 10.00
N ILE A 144 -1.47 -3.44 9.74
CA ILE A 144 -2.38 -2.90 8.74
C ILE A 144 -1.66 -1.84 7.91
N PHE A 145 -1.90 -1.84 6.60
CA PHE A 145 -1.29 -0.90 5.67
C PHE A 145 -2.19 0.32 5.44
N LEU A 146 -1.60 1.51 5.50
CA LEU A 146 -2.24 2.78 5.16
C LEU A 146 -1.64 3.29 3.85
N PRO A 147 -2.37 3.20 2.73
CA PRO A 147 -1.90 3.68 1.44
C PRO A 147 -1.88 5.21 1.39
N ALA A 148 -0.82 5.77 0.80
CA ALA A 148 -0.66 7.21 0.71
C ALA A 148 -1.76 7.92 -0.09
N GLY A 149 -2.33 7.22 -1.06
CA GLY A 149 -3.27 7.77 -2.01
C GLY A 149 -2.58 8.48 -3.18
N PRO A 150 -3.14 8.39 -4.40
CA PRO A 150 -2.62 9.09 -5.57
C PRO A 150 -2.84 10.60 -5.47
N MET A 151 -2.05 11.36 -6.23
CA MET A 151 -2.33 12.75 -6.56
C MET A 151 -3.63 12.88 -7.37
N LEU A 152 -4.17 14.10 -7.42
CA LEU A 152 -5.19 14.45 -8.41
C LEU A 152 -4.58 14.51 -9.81
N LYS A 153 -5.39 14.32 -10.86
CA LYS A 153 -4.94 14.38 -12.26
C LYS A 153 -4.32 15.72 -12.63
N GLY A 154 -3.15 15.76 -13.26
CA GLY A 154 -2.55 17.03 -13.70
C GLY A 154 -3.39 17.69 -14.80
N CYS A 155 -3.22 18.99 -15.01
CA CYS A 155 -3.96 19.72 -16.05
C CYS A 155 -3.06 20.74 -16.73
N TRP A 156 -3.08 20.76 -18.06
CA TRP A 156 -2.39 21.74 -18.88
C TRP A 156 -3.19 22.07 -20.13
N ARG A 157 -3.63 23.32 -20.28
CA ARG A 157 -4.39 23.82 -21.45
C ARG A 157 -5.63 22.98 -21.81
N GLY A 158 -6.33 22.45 -20.79
CA GLY A 158 -7.51 21.60 -20.96
C GLY A 158 -7.20 20.11 -21.14
N GLU A 159 -5.92 19.74 -21.28
CA GLU A 159 -5.47 18.34 -21.34
C GLU A 159 -5.17 17.80 -19.94
N PHE A 160 -5.59 16.57 -19.67
CA PHE A 160 -5.24 15.87 -18.44
C PHE A 160 -3.88 15.20 -18.55
N LEU A 161 -3.07 15.36 -17.50
CA LEU A 161 -1.72 14.84 -17.39
C LEU A 161 -1.62 13.76 -16.31
N GLY A 162 -0.91 12.68 -16.62
CA GLY A 162 -0.52 11.61 -15.73
C GLY A 162 0.98 11.63 -15.47
N SER A 163 1.37 11.47 -14.20
CA SER A 163 2.77 11.40 -13.80
C SER A 163 3.51 10.25 -14.48
N GLY A 164 4.73 10.54 -14.94
CA GLY A 164 5.55 9.60 -15.70
C GLY A 164 5.12 9.52 -17.15
N THR A 165 3.92 8.98 -17.44
CA THR A 165 3.44 8.73 -18.81
C THR A 165 3.51 9.97 -19.71
N ASP A 166 2.92 11.09 -19.27
CA ASP A 166 2.92 12.30 -20.09
C ASP A 166 4.25 13.04 -20.08
N MET A 167 5.04 12.90 -19.01
CA MET A 167 6.41 13.41 -19.00
C MET A 167 7.23 12.78 -20.13
N TRP A 168 7.14 11.46 -20.34
CA TRP A 168 7.83 10.79 -21.44
C TRP A 168 7.32 11.23 -22.81
N LYS A 169 6.00 11.33 -22.97
CA LYS A 169 5.35 11.81 -24.20
C LYS A 169 5.82 13.21 -24.57
N TYR A 170 5.67 14.18 -23.66
CA TYR A 170 6.02 15.56 -23.93
C TYR A 170 7.54 15.80 -23.99
N TRP A 171 8.35 14.97 -23.33
CA TRP A 171 9.79 14.98 -23.53
C TRP A 171 10.16 14.59 -24.97
N ALA A 172 9.50 13.57 -25.54
CA ALA A 172 9.69 13.19 -26.93
C ALA A 172 9.25 14.32 -27.89
N GLU A 173 8.10 14.96 -27.64
CA GLU A 173 7.65 16.14 -28.41
C GLU A 173 8.64 17.30 -28.33
N ARG A 174 9.22 17.54 -27.14
CA ARG A 174 10.26 18.56 -26.96
C ARG A 174 11.53 18.23 -27.74
N GLN A 175 12.00 16.98 -27.70
CA GLN A 175 13.15 16.53 -28.49
C GLN A 175 12.89 16.62 -29.99
N ALA A 176 11.64 16.42 -30.43
CA ALA A 176 11.21 16.60 -31.81
C ALA A 176 11.08 18.07 -32.23
N GLY A 177 11.16 19.02 -31.31
CA GLY A 177 11.02 20.45 -31.57
C GLY A 177 9.57 20.97 -31.62
N ASN A 178 8.60 20.14 -31.25
CA ASN A 178 7.17 20.48 -31.26
C ASN A 178 6.72 21.24 -30.01
N LEU A 179 7.59 21.35 -28.99
CA LEU A 179 7.25 21.93 -27.70
C LEU A 179 8.30 22.96 -27.28
N CYS A 180 7.89 24.23 -27.17
CA CYS A 180 8.77 25.33 -26.80
C CYS A 180 9.09 25.31 -25.30
N GLY A 181 10.10 26.08 -24.89
CA GLY A 181 10.53 26.15 -23.48
C GLY A 181 9.46 26.64 -22.51
N GLU A 182 8.62 27.60 -22.93
CA GLU A 182 7.51 28.10 -22.12
C GLU A 182 6.47 27.00 -21.87
N ALA A 183 6.03 26.31 -22.94
CA ALA A 183 5.10 25.18 -22.83
C ALA A 183 5.66 24.05 -21.95
N TRP A 184 6.98 23.83 -21.96
CA TRP A 184 7.61 22.85 -21.07
C TRP A 184 7.50 23.24 -19.59
N ASN A 185 7.75 24.51 -19.27
CA ASN A 185 7.65 24.99 -17.89
C ASN A 185 6.19 24.95 -17.40
N GLU A 186 5.22 25.31 -18.25
CA GLU A 186 3.80 25.18 -17.91
C GLU A 186 3.39 23.72 -17.62
N LEU A 187 3.94 22.75 -18.36
CA LEU A 187 3.73 21.32 -18.10
C LEU A 187 4.32 20.90 -16.75
N GLU A 188 5.52 21.39 -16.42
CA GLU A 188 6.19 21.13 -15.14
C GLU A 188 5.34 21.64 -13.95
N ASP A 189 4.78 22.85 -14.08
CA ASP A 189 3.90 23.44 -13.06
C ASP A 189 2.55 22.69 -12.94
N GLY A 190 2.04 22.12 -14.04
CA GLY A 190 0.70 21.53 -14.11
C GLY A 190 0.62 20.03 -13.78
N ILE A 191 1.73 19.27 -13.87
CA ILE A 191 1.69 17.80 -13.81
C ILE A 191 1.51 17.24 -12.40
N ALA A 192 2.17 17.80 -11.39
CA ALA A 192 2.19 17.29 -10.01
C ALA A 192 1.59 18.32 -9.04
N ARG A 193 0.26 18.47 -9.09
CA ARG A 193 -0.47 19.60 -8.47
C ARG A 193 -1.15 19.33 -7.13
N SER A 194 -0.84 18.22 -6.46
CA SER A 194 -1.38 17.91 -5.13
C SER A 194 -0.45 16.98 -4.34
N PRO A 195 -0.60 16.86 -3.02
CA PRO A 195 -0.04 15.72 -2.27
C PRO A 195 -0.48 14.38 -2.86
N GLY A 196 0.35 13.35 -2.71
CA GLY A 196 0.06 11.97 -3.10
C GLY A 196 1.11 11.35 -4.03
N THR A 197 0.91 10.08 -4.37
CA THR A 197 1.78 9.33 -5.30
C THR A 197 1.43 9.61 -6.77
N CYS A 198 2.24 9.11 -7.70
CA CYS A 198 1.91 9.11 -9.14
C CYS A 198 0.48 8.57 -9.37
N MET A 199 -0.33 9.33 -10.12
CA MET A 199 -1.76 9.05 -10.35
C MET A 199 -2.06 8.23 -11.61
N THR A 200 -1.03 7.68 -12.23
CA THR A 200 -1.13 6.61 -13.25
C THR A 200 -1.11 5.24 -12.55
N MET A 201 -1.34 4.16 -13.29
CA MET A 201 -1.11 2.79 -12.84
C MET A 201 0.40 2.44 -12.83
N GLY A 202 1.22 3.33 -12.26
CA GLY A 202 2.64 3.10 -11.99
C GLY A 202 2.84 2.18 -10.78
N THR A 203 4.09 2.03 -10.34
CA THR A 203 4.44 1.12 -9.22
C THR A 203 3.69 1.49 -7.93
N ALA A 204 3.60 2.77 -7.56
CA ALA A 204 2.91 3.20 -6.34
C ALA A 204 1.43 2.76 -6.29
N SER A 205 0.65 3.03 -7.35
CA SER A 205 -0.75 2.63 -7.46
C SER A 205 -0.89 1.10 -7.53
N THR A 206 -0.04 0.45 -8.34
CA THR A 206 -0.03 -1.02 -8.47
C THR A 206 0.22 -1.68 -7.12
N MET A 207 1.25 -1.23 -6.38
CA MET A 207 1.62 -1.82 -5.09
C MET A 207 0.60 -1.51 -4.00
N SER A 208 -0.08 -0.36 -4.05
CA SER A 208 -1.18 -0.05 -3.13
C SER A 208 -2.36 -0.99 -3.35
N ALA A 209 -2.73 -1.26 -4.60
CA ALA A 209 -3.78 -2.23 -4.93
C ALA A 209 -3.37 -3.67 -4.58
N VAL A 210 -2.11 -4.04 -4.82
CA VAL A 210 -1.54 -5.32 -4.36
C VAL A 210 -1.63 -5.46 -2.85
N ALA A 211 -1.31 -4.42 -2.07
CA ALA A 211 -1.43 -4.46 -0.62
C ALA A 211 -2.88 -4.67 -0.15
N GLU A 212 -3.86 -4.08 -0.84
CA GLU A 212 -5.28 -4.31 -0.55
C GLU A 212 -5.73 -5.72 -0.93
N ALA A 213 -5.30 -6.24 -2.10
CA ALA A 213 -5.60 -7.60 -2.55
C ALA A 213 -4.93 -8.70 -1.70
N LEU A 214 -3.78 -8.39 -1.08
CA LEU A 214 -3.17 -9.22 -0.03
C LEU A 214 -3.99 -9.22 1.28
N GLY A 215 -5.06 -8.42 1.36
CA GLY A 215 -5.90 -8.29 2.54
C GLY A 215 -5.29 -7.40 3.63
N LEU A 216 -4.31 -6.54 3.32
CA LEU A 216 -3.60 -5.72 4.32
C LEU A 216 -4.15 -4.31 4.50
N CYS A 217 -5.06 -3.87 3.63
CA CYS A 217 -5.68 -2.56 3.70
C CYS A 217 -7.16 -2.68 4.05
N LEU A 218 -7.77 -1.61 4.59
CA LEU A 218 -9.23 -1.57 4.68
C LEU A 218 -9.84 -1.58 3.25
N PRO A 219 -11.00 -2.21 3.04
CA PRO A 219 -11.63 -2.29 1.72
C PRO A 219 -11.81 -0.90 1.07
N GLY A 220 -11.38 -0.77 -0.18
CA GLY A 220 -11.44 0.44 -1.02
C GLY A 220 -10.32 1.45 -0.78
N SER A 221 -9.49 1.28 0.24
CA SER A 221 -8.55 2.32 0.67
C SER A 221 -7.42 2.63 -0.32
N SER A 222 -6.97 1.66 -1.10
CA SER A 222 -5.87 1.81 -2.07
C SER A 222 -6.13 2.82 -3.18
N SER A 223 -7.40 3.11 -3.47
CA SER A 223 -7.80 3.99 -4.57
C SER A 223 -8.11 5.42 -4.13
N ILE A 224 -8.26 5.69 -2.82
CA ILE A 224 -8.67 7.00 -2.31
C ILE A 224 -7.57 8.05 -2.58
N PRO A 225 -7.85 9.16 -3.31
CA PRO A 225 -6.89 10.23 -3.52
C PRO A 225 -6.42 10.86 -2.20
N ALA A 226 -5.13 11.21 -2.12
CA ALA A 226 -4.48 11.66 -0.89
C ALA A 226 -5.14 12.89 -0.23
N VAL A 227 -5.73 13.76 -1.04
CA VAL A 227 -6.36 15.02 -0.61
C VAL A 227 -7.85 14.88 -0.31
N HIS A 228 -8.48 13.74 -0.60
CA HIS A 228 -9.89 13.55 -0.29
C HIS A 228 -10.10 13.50 1.23
N SER A 229 -11.20 14.10 1.72
CA SER A 229 -11.57 14.03 3.14
C SER A 229 -11.81 12.59 3.61
N THR A 230 -12.20 11.70 2.68
CA THR A 230 -12.30 10.25 2.91
C THR A 230 -10.95 9.63 3.31
N HIS A 231 -9.83 10.17 2.85
CA HIS A 231 -8.50 9.68 3.21
C HIS A 231 -8.24 9.84 4.72
N ALA A 232 -8.57 11.01 5.27
CA ALA A 232 -8.50 11.26 6.70
C ALA A 232 -9.46 10.40 7.54
N ARG A 233 -10.67 10.13 7.01
CA ARG A 233 -11.62 9.20 7.64
C ARG A 233 -11.07 7.76 7.64
N MET A 234 -10.45 7.35 6.55
CA MET A 234 -9.80 6.05 6.38
C MET A 234 -8.62 5.89 7.36
N ALA A 235 -7.76 6.90 7.52
CA ALA A 235 -6.68 6.90 8.50
C ALA A 235 -7.18 6.66 9.94
N THR A 236 -8.26 7.34 10.35
CA THR A 236 -8.89 7.11 11.66
C THR A 236 -9.53 5.72 11.77
N ALA A 237 -10.16 5.21 10.71
CA ALA A 237 -10.71 3.85 10.72
C ALA A 237 -9.60 2.79 10.88
N ILE A 238 -8.46 2.97 10.20
CA ILE A 238 -7.26 2.13 10.35
C ILE A 238 -6.77 2.15 11.79
N GLY A 239 -6.68 3.33 12.41
CA GLY A 239 -6.28 3.47 13.81
C GLY A 239 -7.19 2.72 14.80
N ARG A 240 -8.51 2.66 14.54
CA ARG A 240 -9.41 1.83 15.34
C ARG A 240 -9.18 0.34 15.09
N ARG A 241 -9.08 -0.04 13.80
CA ARG A 241 -9.00 -1.45 13.42
C ARG A 241 -7.72 -2.13 13.91
N ILE A 242 -6.59 -1.44 13.91
CA ILE A 242 -5.33 -2.02 14.39
C ILE A 242 -5.36 -2.37 15.88
N VAL A 243 -6.15 -1.65 16.69
CA VAL A 243 -6.35 -1.97 18.10
C VAL A 243 -7.11 -3.29 18.24
N ASP A 244 -8.15 -3.51 17.42
CA ASP A 244 -8.88 -4.78 17.41
C ASP A 244 -7.98 -5.92 16.92
N LEU A 245 -7.20 -5.72 15.84
CA LEU A 245 -6.24 -6.73 15.37
C LEU A 245 -5.18 -7.09 16.42
N ALA A 246 -4.73 -6.11 17.22
CA ALA A 246 -3.80 -6.35 18.31
C ALA A 246 -4.42 -7.21 19.43
N TRP A 247 -5.69 -6.97 19.76
CA TRP A 247 -6.44 -7.80 20.71
C TRP A 247 -6.72 -9.20 20.17
N ASP A 248 -7.14 -9.29 18.92
CA ASP A 248 -7.47 -10.55 18.25
C ASP A 248 -6.21 -11.35 17.88
N ARG A 249 -5.03 -10.72 17.97
CA ARG A 249 -3.71 -11.27 17.61
C ARG A 249 -3.67 -11.83 16.18
N VAL A 250 -4.38 -11.18 15.26
CA VAL A 250 -4.34 -11.49 13.83
C VAL A 250 -3.05 -10.91 13.29
N ASN A 251 -2.02 -11.75 13.12
CA ASN A 251 -0.73 -11.33 12.61
C ASN A 251 -0.76 -11.25 11.10
N ILE A 252 0.17 -10.48 10.53
CA ILE A 252 0.25 -10.31 9.08
C ILE A 252 0.36 -11.65 8.32
N ARG A 253 1.07 -12.66 8.85
CA ARG A 253 1.19 -13.98 8.19
C ARG A 253 -0.09 -14.80 8.20
N ASP A 254 -1.06 -14.47 9.06
CA ASP A 254 -2.38 -15.08 9.03
C ASP A 254 -3.22 -14.56 7.84
N LEU A 255 -2.80 -13.44 7.24
CA LEU A 255 -3.44 -12.79 6.10
C LEU A 255 -2.69 -13.04 4.79
N VAL A 256 -1.35 -13.02 4.80
CA VAL A 256 -0.52 -13.18 3.60
C VAL A 256 -0.26 -14.65 3.23
N THR A 257 -1.30 -15.32 2.73
CA THR A 257 -1.30 -16.74 2.35
C THR A 257 -1.05 -16.93 0.85
N GLU A 258 -0.91 -18.19 0.41
CA GLU A 258 -0.84 -18.52 -1.03
C GLU A 258 -2.06 -17.97 -1.80
N ASP A 259 -3.25 -18.04 -1.20
CA ASP A 259 -4.48 -17.52 -1.79
C ASP A 259 -4.47 -15.99 -1.91
N SER A 260 -3.98 -15.27 -0.89
CA SER A 260 -3.88 -13.81 -0.96
C SER A 260 -2.82 -13.37 -1.98
N PHE A 261 -1.70 -14.09 -2.09
CA PHE A 261 -0.70 -13.83 -3.14
C PHE A 261 -1.24 -14.12 -4.53
N HIS A 262 -2.04 -15.18 -4.72
CA HIS A 262 -2.77 -15.44 -5.96
C HIS A 262 -3.68 -14.25 -6.31
N ASN A 263 -4.49 -13.78 -5.34
CA ASN A 263 -5.35 -12.61 -5.53
C ASN A 263 -4.57 -11.35 -5.88
N ALA A 264 -3.41 -11.14 -5.26
CA ALA A 264 -2.55 -10.01 -5.56
C ALA A 264 -1.99 -10.05 -7.00
N VAL A 265 -1.63 -11.24 -7.51
CA VAL A 265 -1.20 -11.40 -8.91
C VAL A 265 -2.35 -11.20 -9.88
N VAL A 266 -3.54 -11.76 -9.61
CA VAL A 266 -4.75 -11.54 -10.41
C VAL A 266 -5.09 -10.06 -10.48
N THR A 267 -5.06 -9.37 -9.33
CA THR A 267 -5.30 -7.93 -9.24
C THR A 267 -4.29 -7.14 -10.06
N HIS A 268 -3.00 -7.48 -9.93
CA HIS A 268 -1.93 -6.87 -10.72
C HIS A 268 -2.17 -6.99 -12.23
N MET A 269 -2.55 -8.18 -12.72
CA MET A 269 -2.88 -8.41 -14.13
C MET A 269 -4.12 -7.62 -14.57
N ALA A 270 -5.19 -7.64 -13.78
CA ALA A 270 -6.44 -6.95 -14.11
C ALA A 270 -6.30 -5.42 -14.21
N LEU A 271 -5.33 -4.86 -13.49
CA LEU A 271 -5.00 -3.44 -13.52
C LEU A 271 -4.07 -3.06 -14.68
N GLY A 272 -3.40 -4.02 -15.33
CA GLY A 272 -2.28 -3.72 -16.24
C GLY A 272 -1.15 -3.02 -15.50
N GLY A 273 -0.82 -3.51 -14.30
CA GLY A 273 0.10 -2.83 -13.39
C GLY A 273 1.57 -2.86 -13.80
N SER A 274 2.37 -2.13 -13.03
CA SER A 274 3.82 -2.00 -13.25
C SER A 274 4.54 -3.34 -13.13
N THR A 275 5.44 -3.63 -14.09
CA THR A 275 6.30 -4.83 -14.06
C THR A 275 7.17 -4.92 -12.80
N ASN A 276 7.45 -3.79 -12.12
CA ASN A 276 8.12 -3.78 -10.82
C ASN A 276 7.37 -4.58 -9.74
N ALA A 277 6.04 -4.70 -9.86
CA ALA A 277 5.22 -5.47 -8.92
C ALA A 277 5.65 -6.94 -8.85
N ILE A 278 6.18 -7.51 -9.94
CA ILE A 278 6.67 -8.89 -9.98
C ILE A 278 7.84 -9.07 -9.01
N VAL A 279 8.84 -8.21 -9.08
CA VAL A 279 10.02 -8.24 -8.20
C VAL A 279 9.62 -8.00 -6.73
N HIS A 280 8.61 -7.17 -6.50
CA HIS A 280 8.10 -6.87 -5.17
C HIS A 280 7.29 -8.02 -4.57
N LEU A 281 6.35 -8.59 -5.32
CA LEU A 281 5.53 -9.72 -4.92
C LEU A 281 6.38 -10.96 -4.63
N ILE A 282 7.35 -11.29 -5.48
CA ILE A 282 8.27 -12.42 -5.23
C ILE A 282 9.08 -12.18 -3.95
N ALA A 283 9.55 -10.96 -3.70
CA ALA A 283 10.28 -10.64 -2.48
C ALA A 283 9.41 -10.73 -1.22
N MET A 284 8.16 -10.25 -1.27
CA MET A 284 7.20 -10.37 -0.17
C MET A 284 6.82 -11.83 0.08
N ALA A 285 6.54 -12.61 -0.97
CA ALA A 285 6.23 -14.03 -0.88
C ALA A 285 7.39 -14.81 -0.24
N GLY A 286 8.64 -14.49 -0.60
CA GLY A 286 9.83 -15.07 0.03
C GLY A 286 9.93 -14.83 1.53
N ARG A 287 9.50 -13.64 2.03
CA ARG A 287 9.44 -13.38 3.48
C ARG A 287 8.32 -14.16 4.18
N ALA A 288 7.23 -14.43 3.45
CA ALA A 288 6.08 -15.19 3.94
C ALA A 288 6.29 -16.71 3.86
N GLY A 289 7.34 -17.18 3.17
CA GLY A 289 7.54 -18.60 2.88
C GLY A 289 6.62 -19.14 1.79
N VAL A 290 5.99 -18.26 1.01
CA VAL A 290 5.11 -18.62 -0.11
C VAL A 290 5.94 -18.73 -1.39
N LYS A 291 5.79 -19.82 -2.13
CA LYS A 291 6.47 -20.01 -3.42
C LYS A 291 5.72 -19.26 -4.51
N LEU A 292 6.29 -18.15 -4.98
CA LEU A 292 5.78 -17.40 -6.11
C LEU A 292 6.87 -17.28 -7.19
N THR A 293 6.62 -17.87 -8.37
CA THR A 293 7.57 -17.93 -9.49
C THR A 293 7.17 -17.00 -10.62
N LEU A 294 8.10 -16.65 -11.51
CA LEU A 294 7.79 -15.91 -12.73
C LEU A 294 6.74 -16.62 -13.58
N ASP A 295 6.85 -17.95 -13.74
CA ASP A 295 5.90 -18.72 -14.54
C ASP A 295 4.46 -18.58 -14.02
N ARG A 296 4.27 -18.41 -12.70
CA ARG A 296 2.96 -18.17 -12.13
C ARG A 296 2.34 -16.85 -12.58
N PHE A 297 3.14 -15.81 -12.80
CA PHE A 297 2.66 -14.55 -13.37
C PHE A 297 2.21 -14.74 -14.82
N ASP A 298 2.98 -15.47 -15.62
CA ASP A 298 2.66 -15.75 -17.02
C ASP A 298 1.35 -16.55 -17.14
N GLU A 299 1.20 -17.62 -16.35
CA GLU A 299 -0.02 -18.43 -16.30
C GLU A 299 -1.28 -17.62 -15.98
N ILE A 300 -1.19 -16.69 -15.02
CA ILE A 300 -2.32 -15.84 -14.63
C ILE A 300 -2.56 -14.75 -15.69
N SER A 301 -1.50 -14.16 -16.24
CA SER A 301 -1.57 -13.14 -17.30
C SER A 301 -2.35 -13.64 -18.53
N GLN A 302 -2.20 -14.91 -18.89
CA GLN A 302 -2.93 -15.51 -20.01
C GLN A 302 -4.44 -15.66 -19.76
N GLN A 303 -4.88 -15.62 -18.51
CA GLN A 303 -6.27 -15.89 -18.11
C GLN A 303 -7.02 -14.64 -17.65
N VAL A 304 -6.30 -13.64 -17.15
CA VAL A 304 -6.90 -12.44 -16.54
C VAL A 304 -6.78 -11.26 -17.51
N PRO A 305 -7.91 -10.70 -18.00
CA PRO A 305 -7.89 -9.55 -18.88
C PRO A 305 -7.56 -8.25 -18.12
N VAL A 306 -6.95 -7.29 -18.81
CA VAL A 306 -6.77 -5.93 -18.27
C VAL A 306 -8.08 -5.18 -18.42
N ILE A 307 -8.74 -4.90 -17.30
CA ILE A 307 -10.06 -4.22 -17.28
C ILE A 307 -10.00 -2.80 -16.73
N ALA A 308 -8.89 -2.39 -16.09
CA ALA A 308 -8.66 -1.00 -15.73
C ALA A 308 -8.17 -0.20 -16.95
N ASN A 309 -8.96 0.77 -17.41
CA ASN A 309 -8.59 1.68 -18.49
C ASN A 309 -7.76 2.86 -17.96
N LEU A 310 -6.58 2.57 -17.41
CA LEU A 310 -5.72 3.56 -16.77
C LEU A 310 -4.38 3.68 -17.47
N ARG A 311 -3.86 4.91 -17.56
CA ARG A 311 -2.50 5.15 -18.07
C ARG A 311 -1.49 4.33 -17.25
N PRO A 312 -0.46 3.73 -17.88
CA PRO A 312 -0.05 3.92 -19.28
C PRO A 312 -0.79 3.05 -20.31
N CYS A 313 -1.55 2.03 -19.89
CA CYS A 313 -2.22 1.10 -20.82
C CYS A 313 -3.52 1.65 -21.41
N GLY A 314 -4.13 2.61 -20.74
CA GLY A 314 -5.42 3.20 -21.07
C GLY A 314 -5.45 4.72 -21.00
N ASP A 315 -6.64 5.28 -20.92
CA ASP A 315 -6.86 6.71 -21.12
C ASP A 315 -6.98 7.53 -19.82
N TYR A 316 -7.48 6.89 -18.74
CA TYR A 316 -7.87 7.55 -17.50
C TYR A 316 -6.79 7.49 -16.40
N LEU A 317 -7.05 8.14 -15.26
CA LEU A 317 -6.15 8.23 -14.11
C LEU A 317 -6.82 7.74 -12.83
N MET A 318 -6.04 7.62 -11.75
CA MET A 318 -6.50 7.03 -10.50
C MET A 318 -7.66 7.79 -9.82
N GLU A 319 -7.80 9.10 -10.06
CA GLU A 319 -8.97 9.86 -9.59
C GLU A 319 -10.25 9.34 -10.24
N ASP A 320 -10.22 9.16 -11.57
CA ASP A 320 -11.36 8.62 -12.32
C ASP A 320 -11.63 7.14 -11.91
N PHE A 321 -10.58 6.37 -11.61
CA PHE A 321 -10.71 5.00 -11.10
C PHE A 321 -11.44 4.93 -9.77
N TYR A 322 -11.08 5.80 -8.83
CA TYR A 322 -11.74 5.89 -7.53
C TYR A 322 -13.23 6.22 -7.69
N ASP A 323 -13.53 7.25 -8.50
CA ASP A 323 -14.91 7.69 -8.75
C ASP A 323 -15.75 6.63 -9.50
N ALA A 324 -15.11 5.78 -10.30
CA ALA A 324 -15.75 4.66 -11.00
C ALA A 324 -16.11 3.46 -10.09
N GLY A 325 -15.76 3.49 -8.81
CA GLY A 325 -15.98 2.41 -7.84
C GLY A 325 -14.69 1.79 -7.28
N GLY A 326 -13.54 2.18 -7.82
CA GLY A 326 -12.21 1.80 -7.32
C GLY A 326 -11.93 0.31 -7.36
N LEU A 327 -11.03 -0.13 -6.48
CA LEU A 327 -10.52 -1.50 -6.51
C LEU A 327 -11.61 -2.54 -6.20
N LEU A 328 -12.51 -2.26 -5.27
CA LEU A 328 -13.57 -3.22 -4.90
C LEU A 328 -14.47 -3.54 -6.09
N ALA A 329 -14.90 -2.51 -6.83
CA ALA A 329 -15.73 -2.68 -8.02
C ALA A 329 -14.98 -3.45 -9.12
N LEU A 330 -13.68 -3.17 -9.31
CA LEU A 330 -12.85 -3.91 -10.26
C LEU A 330 -12.75 -5.41 -9.88
N LEU A 331 -12.48 -5.73 -8.62
CA LEU A 331 -12.37 -7.12 -8.16
C LEU A 331 -13.71 -7.85 -8.25
N ASN A 332 -14.82 -7.17 -7.94
CA ASN A 332 -16.17 -7.73 -8.09
C ASN A 332 -16.56 -8.00 -9.56
N ARG A 333 -15.80 -7.47 -10.53
CA ARG A 333 -15.99 -7.73 -11.97
C ARG A 333 -15.27 -8.99 -12.46
N ILE A 334 -14.35 -9.55 -11.67
CA ILE A 334 -13.53 -10.72 -11.99
C ILE A 334 -13.53 -11.81 -10.88
N PRO A 335 -14.65 -12.10 -10.20
CA PRO A 335 -14.68 -12.98 -9.04
C PRO A 335 -14.24 -14.42 -9.38
N VAL A 336 -14.46 -14.85 -10.63
CA VAL A 336 -14.08 -16.18 -11.13
C VAL A 336 -12.57 -16.44 -11.10
N HIS A 337 -11.75 -15.38 -11.07
CA HIS A 337 -10.29 -15.49 -11.01
C HIS A 337 -9.75 -15.39 -9.57
N LEU A 338 -10.59 -15.01 -8.60
CA LEU A 338 -10.20 -14.71 -7.23
C LEU A 338 -10.46 -15.88 -6.27
N ARG A 339 -9.64 -15.95 -5.22
CA ARG A 339 -9.84 -16.78 -4.03
C ARG A 339 -10.64 -15.97 -3.02
N LEU A 340 -11.96 -16.11 -3.06
CA LEU A 340 -12.89 -15.25 -2.33
C LEU A 340 -12.83 -15.44 -0.81
N ASP A 341 -12.46 -16.63 -0.33
CA ASP A 341 -12.38 -16.95 1.10
C ASP A 341 -11.12 -16.39 1.80
N ALA A 342 -10.22 -15.74 1.06
CA ALA A 342 -9.00 -15.17 1.63
C ALA A 342 -9.33 -14.12 2.71
N ALA A 343 -8.78 -14.30 3.92
CA ALA A 343 -9.00 -13.39 5.04
C ALA A 343 -8.36 -12.01 4.82
N THR A 344 -8.95 -10.98 5.42
CA THR A 344 -8.42 -9.61 5.33
C THR A 344 -8.37 -8.92 6.70
N VAL A 345 -7.64 -7.81 6.78
CA VAL A 345 -7.59 -6.95 7.97
C VAL A 345 -8.97 -6.45 8.38
N SER A 346 -10.01 -6.44 7.53
CA SER A 346 -11.36 -6.02 7.96
C SER A 346 -12.03 -7.01 8.93
N GLY A 347 -11.50 -8.24 9.03
CA GLY A 347 -12.14 -9.35 9.75
C GLY A 347 -13.14 -10.13 8.88
N LYS A 348 -13.27 -9.76 7.60
CA LYS A 348 -14.06 -10.46 6.59
C LYS A 348 -13.15 -11.07 5.52
N THR A 349 -13.71 -11.99 4.75
CA THR A 349 -13.10 -12.53 3.54
C THR A 349 -13.06 -11.50 2.40
N LEU A 350 -12.25 -11.73 1.37
CA LEU A 350 -12.24 -10.90 0.17
C LEU A 350 -13.61 -10.85 -0.50
N GLY A 351 -14.30 -12.00 -0.62
CA GLY A 351 -15.63 -12.11 -1.20
C GLY A 351 -16.65 -11.22 -0.50
N GLU A 352 -16.70 -11.26 0.83
CA GLU A 352 -17.60 -10.40 1.62
C GLU A 352 -17.27 -8.91 1.54
N ASN A 353 -16.01 -8.56 1.27
CA ASN A 353 -15.60 -7.16 1.13
C ASN A 353 -15.94 -6.58 -0.25
N ILE A 354 -15.97 -7.40 -1.30
CA ILE A 354 -16.29 -6.96 -2.67
C ILE A 354 -17.77 -7.17 -3.03
N ASP A 355 -18.51 -7.94 -2.23
CA ASP A 355 -19.94 -8.17 -2.42
C ASP A 355 -20.72 -6.84 -2.47
N GLY A 356 -21.57 -6.70 -3.48
CA GLY A 356 -22.33 -5.48 -3.75
C GLY A 356 -21.51 -4.28 -4.24
N ALA A 357 -20.19 -4.40 -4.49
CA ALA A 357 -19.42 -3.30 -5.06
C ALA A 357 -19.80 -3.05 -6.53
N GLU A 358 -20.20 -1.82 -6.86
CA GLU A 358 -20.72 -1.44 -8.17
C GLU A 358 -19.69 -0.65 -8.99
N VAL A 359 -19.71 -0.86 -10.31
CA VAL A 359 -18.96 -0.02 -11.26
C VAL A 359 -19.85 1.13 -11.71
N PHE A 360 -19.45 2.37 -11.41
CA PHE A 360 -20.19 3.57 -11.77
C PHE A 360 -19.80 4.15 -13.14
N ASN A 361 -18.66 3.73 -13.69
CA ASN A 361 -18.21 4.14 -15.02
C ASN A 361 -17.48 3.00 -15.74
N GLU A 362 -18.17 2.39 -16.71
CA GLU A 362 -17.65 1.24 -17.48
C GLU A 362 -16.60 1.59 -18.53
N GLU A 363 -16.34 2.87 -18.80
CA GLU A 363 -15.23 3.30 -19.65
C GLU A 363 -13.90 3.29 -18.89
N VAL A 364 -13.96 3.45 -17.55
CA VAL A 364 -12.81 3.41 -16.64
C VAL A 364 -12.55 2.00 -16.12
N ILE A 365 -13.60 1.28 -15.70
CA ILE A 365 -13.52 -0.13 -15.28
C ILE A 365 -14.36 -0.96 -16.27
N ARG A 366 -13.69 -1.51 -17.29
CA ARG A 366 -14.37 -2.16 -18.41
C ARG A 366 -14.91 -3.55 -18.05
N PRO A 367 -15.96 -4.05 -18.72
CA PRO A 367 -16.30 -5.47 -18.65
C PRO A 367 -15.20 -6.34 -19.28
N PRO A 368 -15.04 -7.61 -18.86
CA PRO A 368 -14.05 -8.52 -19.41
C PRO A 368 -14.13 -8.71 -20.94
N ASP A 369 -15.33 -8.68 -21.53
CA ASP A 369 -15.54 -8.82 -22.98
C ASP A 369 -15.10 -7.59 -23.79
N ARG A 370 -15.02 -6.42 -23.13
CA ARG A 370 -14.52 -5.14 -23.66
C ARG A 370 -13.26 -4.69 -22.93
N SER A 371 -12.45 -5.64 -22.46
CA SER A 371 -11.17 -5.37 -21.78
C SER A 371 -10.25 -4.48 -22.61
N VAL A 372 -9.38 -3.71 -21.95
CA VAL A 372 -8.29 -2.95 -22.61
C VAL A 372 -7.35 -3.90 -23.35
N SER A 373 -7.05 -5.05 -22.73
CA SER A 373 -6.27 -6.14 -23.32
C SER A 373 -6.82 -7.47 -22.86
N LYS A 374 -6.88 -8.45 -23.77
CA LYS A 374 -7.35 -9.82 -23.48
C LYS A 374 -6.38 -10.63 -22.62
N ALA A 375 -5.11 -10.22 -22.58
CA ALA A 375 -4.09 -10.78 -21.68
C ALA A 375 -3.61 -9.69 -20.71
N GLY A 376 -3.21 -10.09 -19.50
CA GLY A 376 -2.84 -9.26 -18.33
C GLY A 376 -1.65 -8.33 -18.51
N GLY A 377 -1.12 -8.18 -19.73
CA GLY A 377 -0.11 -7.19 -20.08
C GLY A 377 1.33 -7.54 -19.68
N THR A 378 1.57 -8.70 -19.05
CA THR A 378 2.90 -9.20 -18.68
C THR A 378 3.18 -10.51 -19.40
N PHE A 379 4.34 -10.63 -20.05
CA PHE A 379 4.81 -11.89 -20.63
C PHE A 379 6.17 -12.30 -20.07
N VAL A 380 6.33 -13.57 -19.70
CA VAL A 380 7.62 -14.12 -19.27
C VAL A 380 8.32 -14.76 -20.46
N LEU A 381 9.40 -14.12 -20.89
CA LEU A 381 10.22 -14.56 -22.01
C LEU A 381 11.38 -15.42 -21.52
N ARG A 382 11.61 -16.56 -22.18
CA ARG A 382 12.74 -17.47 -21.93
C ARG A 382 13.48 -17.77 -23.21
N GLY A 383 14.79 -17.96 -23.10
CA GLY A 383 15.67 -18.30 -24.21
C GLY A 383 17.13 -18.28 -23.80
N ASN A 384 18.05 -18.50 -24.75
CA ASN A 384 19.49 -18.44 -24.49
C ASN A 384 19.96 -17.06 -23.97
N LEU A 385 19.27 -15.97 -24.32
CA LEU A 385 19.56 -14.62 -23.81
C LEU A 385 19.01 -14.38 -22.39
N ALA A 386 17.91 -15.03 -22.03
CA ALA A 386 17.22 -14.89 -20.74
C ALA A 386 16.94 -16.28 -20.13
N PRO A 387 17.99 -17.03 -19.73
CA PRO A 387 17.81 -18.41 -19.26
C PRO A 387 16.96 -18.48 -17.99
N ASN A 388 17.05 -17.46 -17.14
CA ASN A 388 16.28 -17.36 -15.89
C ASN A 388 14.96 -16.58 -16.05
N GLY A 389 14.63 -16.16 -17.27
CA GLY A 389 13.43 -15.38 -17.58
C GLY A 389 13.70 -13.87 -17.69
N ALA A 390 12.94 -13.21 -18.55
CA ALA A 390 12.80 -11.77 -18.67
C ALA A 390 11.31 -11.42 -18.74
N VAL A 391 10.95 -10.18 -18.45
CA VAL A 391 9.57 -9.70 -18.48
C VAL A 391 9.44 -8.58 -19.49
N ILE A 392 8.33 -8.58 -20.24
CA ILE A 392 7.87 -7.45 -21.05
C ILE A 392 6.42 -7.11 -20.74
#